data_AF-A0A8I0HQ50-F1
#
_entry.id   AF-A0A8I0HQ50-F1
#
_cell.length_a   1.000
_cell.length_b   1.000
_cell.length_c   1.000
_cell.angle_alpha   90.00
_cell.angle_beta   90.00
_cell.angle_gamma   90.00
#
_symmetry.space_group_name_H-M   'P 1'
#
loop_
_entity.id
_entity.type
_entity.pdbx_description
1 polymer ?
#
loop_
_entity_poly.entity_id
_entity_poly.type
_entity_poly.pdbx_seq_one_letter_code
_entity_poly.pdbx_strand_id
1 'polypeptide(L)'
;MSLLKRYRATGADLLFGDPLPAHEGVSMEGYFWRITDPVTGRVIIALCGVNQGPDGPWATVGYAAWPTGFIRTDALDGAWADPDGLGVEGGDGAFEGNRRRLRVDLGPDARLDIRFTDLTPWPHRAAGGSSIFQMVPALNQYWHPWLLGGKASGTAIVGDETWEFTNAQVYAEKNWGREGFPESWWWGQAQGFAEPDACVAFAGGKIHSGPLRTEVTGLAVKLPGGRVFRLGNPVISPVDTRTSDDRWELSGRGFGWQVEINATAPLDQAFILPVPLPSEHRNTAGDLEHLAGELSIEVRRFGRHVWSGQTSLAALEHGSLDRAQQELTRRGLGPEVTFSPPVGL
;
A
#
# COMPACT_ATOMS: atom_id res chain seq x y z
N MET A 1 -10.85 -28.86 6.76
CA MET A 1 -10.44 -27.77 5.83
C MET A 1 -10.35 -28.32 4.42
N SER A 2 -10.92 -27.62 3.43
CA SER A 2 -10.82 -27.99 2.02
C SER A 2 -9.37 -27.86 1.51
N LEU A 3 -9.04 -28.53 0.41
CA LEU A 3 -7.72 -28.41 -0.25
C LEU A 3 -7.43 -26.96 -0.64
N LEU A 4 -8.44 -26.22 -1.10
CA LEU A 4 -8.33 -24.81 -1.44
C LEU A 4 -7.96 -23.94 -0.22
N LYS A 5 -8.59 -24.19 0.95
CA LYS A 5 -8.28 -23.44 2.17
C LYS A 5 -6.82 -23.67 2.62
N ARG A 6 -6.33 -24.91 2.51
CA ARG A 6 -4.91 -25.23 2.79
C ARG A 6 -3.96 -24.58 1.80
N TYR A 7 -4.33 -24.50 0.53
CA TYR A 7 -3.53 -23.82 -0.49
C TYR A 7 -3.47 -22.31 -0.22
N ARG A 8 -4.60 -21.66 0.05
CA ARG A 8 -4.66 -20.24 0.42
C ARG A 8 -3.92 -19.91 1.71
N ALA A 9 -3.90 -20.83 2.67
CA ALA A 9 -3.11 -20.68 3.90
C ALA A 9 -1.59 -20.57 3.62
N THR A 10 -1.12 -20.90 2.41
CA THR A 10 0.27 -20.62 2.01
C THR A 10 0.50 -19.19 1.51
N GLY A 11 -0.56 -18.36 1.46
CA GLY A 11 -0.59 -17.06 0.78
C GLY A 11 -0.95 -17.14 -0.71
N ALA A 12 -0.99 -18.33 -1.31
CA ALA A 12 -1.25 -18.43 -2.74
C ALA A 12 -2.75 -18.40 -3.11
N ASP A 13 -3.02 -17.84 -4.30
CA ASP A 13 -4.31 -17.79 -4.94
C ASP A 13 -4.30 -18.49 -6.29
N LEU A 14 -5.39 -19.17 -6.61
CA LEU A 14 -5.54 -19.78 -7.94
C LEU A 14 -5.62 -18.69 -9.02
N LEU A 15 -5.27 -19.05 -10.25
CA LEU A 15 -5.70 -18.27 -11.41
C LEU A 15 -7.23 -18.19 -11.39
N PHE A 16 -7.78 -17.02 -11.69
CA PHE A 16 -9.22 -16.73 -11.55
C PHE A 16 -9.77 -16.73 -10.11
N GLY A 17 -8.89 -16.89 -9.10
CA GLY A 17 -9.24 -16.79 -7.69
C GLY A 17 -9.39 -15.34 -7.23
N ASP A 18 -10.15 -15.16 -6.15
CA ASP A 18 -10.34 -13.86 -5.49
C ASP A 18 -9.31 -13.69 -4.36
N PRO A 19 -8.36 -12.74 -4.47
CA PRO A 19 -7.36 -12.49 -3.42
C PRO A 19 -7.92 -11.72 -2.21
N LEU A 20 -9.16 -11.23 -2.27
CA LEU A 20 -9.71 -10.37 -1.22
C LEU A 20 -9.92 -11.06 0.12
N PRO A 21 -10.50 -12.28 0.20
CA PRO A 21 -10.64 -13.00 1.46
C PRO A 21 -9.29 -13.23 2.15
N ALA A 22 -9.31 -13.28 3.47
CA ALA A 22 -8.12 -13.44 4.30
C ALA A 22 -7.35 -14.74 4.00
N HIS A 23 -6.03 -14.70 4.24
CA HIS A 23 -5.11 -15.81 4.06
C HIS A 23 -4.68 -16.37 5.43
N GLU A 24 -5.59 -17.01 6.17
CA GLU A 24 -5.42 -17.46 7.59
C GLU A 24 -4.11 -18.17 8.00
N GLY A 25 -3.30 -18.68 7.06
CA GLY A 25 -2.03 -19.36 7.36
C GLY A 25 -0.77 -18.49 7.21
N VAL A 26 -0.93 -17.22 6.83
CA VAL A 26 0.19 -16.26 6.72
C VAL A 26 0.40 -15.55 8.06
N SER A 27 1.64 -15.13 8.34
CA SER A 27 1.94 -14.47 9.61
C SER A 27 1.55 -13.00 9.62
N MET A 28 1.38 -12.38 8.43
CA MET A 28 1.00 -10.98 8.30
C MET A 28 0.16 -10.75 7.04
N GLU A 29 -0.90 -9.98 7.23
CA GLU A 29 -1.75 -9.47 6.17
C GLU A 29 -2.08 -7.99 6.42
N GLY A 30 -1.57 -7.11 5.57
CA GLY A 30 -1.75 -5.66 5.65
C GLY A 30 -2.87 -5.17 4.73
N TYR A 31 -3.63 -4.23 5.26
CA TYR A 31 -4.70 -3.51 4.58
C TYR A 31 -4.38 -2.03 4.61
N PHE A 32 -4.45 -1.36 3.46
CA PHE A 32 -4.08 0.03 3.33
C PHE A 32 -5.15 0.79 2.55
N TRP A 33 -5.57 1.93 3.09
CA TRP A 33 -6.43 2.90 2.42
C TRP A 33 -5.75 4.24 2.34
N ARG A 34 -5.91 4.90 1.21
CA ARG A 34 -5.47 6.27 0.98
C ARG A 34 -6.64 7.12 0.49
N ILE A 35 -6.91 8.20 1.22
CA ILE A 35 -7.89 9.23 0.88
C ILE A 35 -7.13 10.45 0.42
N THR A 36 -7.46 10.97 -0.76
CA THR A 36 -6.81 12.15 -1.34
C THR A 36 -7.87 13.14 -1.78
N ASP A 37 -7.79 14.37 -1.27
CA ASP A 37 -8.54 15.50 -1.80
C ASP A 37 -7.60 16.36 -2.67
N PRO A 38 -7.68 16.25 -4.00
CA PRO A 38 -6.80 16.99 -4.90
C PRO A 38 -7.02 18.50 -4.85
N VAL A 39 -8.19 18.97 -4.39
CA VAL A 39 -8.51 20.41 -4.35
C VAL A 39 -7.74 21.11 -3.23
N THR A 40 -7.67 20.47 -2.07
CA THR A 40 -6.99 21.00 -0.89
C THR A 40 -5.55 20.49 -0.75
N GLY A 41 -5.19 19.43 -1.48
CA GLY A 41 -3.92 18.72 -1.31
C GLY A 41 -3.86 17.86 -0.06
N ARG A 42 -4.98 17.70 0.67
CA ARG A 42 -5.05 16.88 1.88
C ARG A 42 -5.01 15.40 1.54
N VAL A 43 -4.21 14.66 2.27
CA VAL A 43 -4.10 13.20 2.16
C VAL A 43 -4.20 12.59 3.54
N ILE A 44 -4.93 11.49 3.65
CA ILE A 44 -4.92 10.59 4.80
C ILE A 44 -4.57 9.21 4.32
N ILE A 45 -3.67 8.54 5.05
CA ILE A 45 -3.54 7.10 4.99
C ILE A 45 -4.02 6.48 6.29
N ALA A 46 -4.58 5.29 6.18
CA ALA A 46 -4.95 4.45 7.29
C ALA A 46 -4.65 3.01 6.94
N LEU A 47 -3.93 2.33 7.83
CA LEU A 47 -3.48 0.96 7.62
C LEU A 47 -3.74 0.09 8.84
N CYS A 48 -3.97 -1.18 8.58
CA CYS A 48 -4.10 -2.22 9.60
C CYS A 48 -3.40 -3.50 9.11
N GLY A 49 -2.34 -3.89 9.79
CA GLY A 49 -1.68 -5.19 9.63
C GLY A 49 -2.23 -6.18 10.63
N VAL A 50 -2.84 -7.27 10.15
CA VAL A 50 -3.24 -8.42 10.95
C VAL A 50 -2.06 -9.35 11.07
N ASN A 51 -1.54 -9.50 12.28
CA ASN A 51 -0.35 -10.28 12.57
C ASN A 51 -0.69 -11.50 13.41
N GLN A 52 -0.01 -12.62 13.14
CA GLN A 52 -0.04 -13.81 13.99
C GLN A 52 1.23 -13.85 14.84
N GLY A 53 1.09 -13.55 16.14
CA GLY A 53 2.18 -13.55 17.10
C GLY A 53 2.19 -14.76 18.03
N PRO A 54 3.27 -14.93 18.82
CA PRO A 54 3.38 -15.99 19.83
C PRO A 54 2.29 -15.94 20.90
N ASP A 55 1.74 -14.75 21.21
CA ASP A 55 0.70 -14.57 22.24
C ASP A 55 -0.72 -14.47 21.65
N GLY A 56 -0.86 -14.62 20.33
CA GLY A 56 -2.12 -14.55 19.60
C GLY A 56 -2.13 -13.50 18.49
N PRO A 57 -3.30 -13.28 17.85
CA PRO A 57 -3.47 -12.26 16.82
C PRO A 57 -3.37 -10.84 17.40
N TRP A 58 -2.68 -9.95 16.69
CA TRP A 58 -2.51 -8.55 17.06
C TRP A 58 -2.45 -7.65 15.83
N ALA A 59 -2.72 -6.36 16.02
CA ALA A 59 -2.84 -5.40 14.94
C ALA A 59 -1.71 -4.36 14.98
N THR A 60 -1.03 -4.16 13.84
CA THR A 60 -0.26 -2.94 13.58
C THR A 60 -1.20 -1.93 12.95
N VAL A 61 -1.53 -0.84 13.65
CA VAL A 61 -2.42 0.21 13.11
C VAL A 61 -1.64 1.49 12.88
N GLY A 62 -1.98 2.18 11.79
CA GLY A 62 -1.36 3.46 11.43
C GLY A 62 -2.39 4.42 10.84
N TYR A 63 -2.26 5.69 11.19
CA TYR A 63 -3.06 6.80 10.70
C TYR A 63 -2.17 8.02 10.56
N ALA A 64 -1.99 8.51 9.33
CA ALA A 64 -1.11 9.64 9.04
C ALA A 64 -1.75 10.60 8.04
N ALA A 65 -1.40 11.88 8.15
CA ALA A 65 -2.04 12.94 7.38
C ALA A 65 -1.06 14.00 6.86
N TRP A 66 -1.27 14.39 5.61
CA TRP A 66 -0.55 15.45 4.90
C TRP A 66 -1.50 16.61 4.58
N PRO A 67 -1.06 17.89 4.69
CA PRO A 67 0.32 18.37 4.91
C PRO A 67 0.72 18.56 6.37
N THR A 68 -0.12 18.18 7.34
CA THR A 68 0.12 18.43 8.76
C THR A 68 1.32 17.71 9.37
N GLY A 69 1.80 16.62 8.73
CA GLY A 69 2.81 15.76 9.33
C GLY A 69 2.31 14.88 10.48
N PHE A 70 1.00 14.87 10.71
CA PHE A 70 0.40 14.11 11.79
C PHE A 70 0.58 12.61 11.55
N ILE A 71 0.94 11.89 12.61
CA ILE A 71 1.04 10.45 12.61
C ILE A 71 0.65 9.90 13.99
N ARG A 72 -0.20 8.88 13.98
CA ARG A 72 -0.50 8.02 15.12
C ARG A 72 -0.35 6.58 14.67
N THR A 73 0.39 5.79 15.42
CA THR A 73 0.51 4.35 15.21
C THR A 73 0.39 3.62 16.53
N ASP A 74 -0.03 2.36 16.48
CA ASP A 74 -0.13 1.53 17.66
C ASP A 74 0.08 0.04 17.33
N ALA A 75 0.43 -0.75 18.35
CA ALA A 75 0.43 -2.19 18.33
C ALA A 75 -0.65 -2.66 19.31
N LEU A 76 -1.79 -3.12 18.79
CA LEU A 76 -2.97 -3.42 19.59
C LEU A 76 -3.21 -4.92 19.67
N ASP A 77 -3.58 -5.40 20.85
CA ASP A 77 -4.05 -6.77 21.03
C ASP A 77 -5.34 -7.00 20.22
N GLY A 78 -5.46 -8.20 19.64
CA GLY A 78 -6.64 -8.57 18.87
C GLY A 78 -6.61 -8.02 17.44
N ALA A 79 -6.69 -8.94 16.49
CA ALA A 79 -6.84 -8.62 15.08
C ALA A 79 -7.64 -9.70 14.37
N TRP A 80 -8.41 -9.27 13.37
CA TRP A 80 -9.22 -10.16 12.57
C TRP A 80 -9.25 -9.69 11.12
N ALA A 81 -9.21 -10.66 10.19
CA ALA A 81 -9.39 -10.43 8.77
C ALA A 81 -10.52 -11.34 8.26
N ASP A 82 -11.35 -10.82 7.37
CA ASP A 82 -12.55 -11.50 6.89
C ASP A 82 -12.18 -12.70 5.99
N PRO A 83 -12.49 -13.95 6.40
CA PRO A 83 -12.16 -15.14 5.61
C PRO A 83 -13.06 -15.33 4.38
N ASP A 84 -14.15 -14.57 4.27
CA ASP A 84 -15.17 -14.69 3.22
C ASP A 84 -15.21 -13.47 2.28
N GLY A 85 -14.44 -12.41 2.56
CA GLY A 85 -14.42 -11.18 1.78
C GLY A 85 -13.31 -10.20 2.14
N LEU A 86 -13.39 -8.97 1.65
CA LEU A 86 -12.49 -7.90 2.09
C LEU A 86 -13.02 -7.29 3.39
N GLY A 87 -12.30 -7.48 4.49
CA GLY A 87 -12.58 -6.86 5.78
C GLY A 87 -11.43 -7.03 6.77
N VAL A 88 -11.21 -6.02 7.61
CA VAL A 88 -10.20 -6.04 8.68
C VAL A 88 -10.72 -5.34 9.93
N GLU A 89 -10.40 -5.88 11.09
CA GLU A 89 -10.59 -5.28 12.41
C GLU A 89 -9.30 -5.38 13.22
N GLY A 90 -8.99 -4.35 14.00
CA GLY A 90 -7.81 -4.30 14.88
C GLY A 90 -8.09 -3.58 16.19
N GLY A 91 -7.52 -4.09 17.29
CA GLY A 91 -7.54 -3.44 18.60
C GLY A 91 -8.93 -3.26 19.19
N ASP A 92 -9.70 -4.34 19.29
CA ASP A 92 -11.07 -4.34 19.84
C ASP A 92 -11.99 -3.24 19.26
N GLY A 93 -11.88 -3.00 17.95
CA GLY A 93 -12.69 -2.03 17.22
C GLY A 93 -12.08 -0.63 17.07
N ALA A 94 -10.81 -0.45 17.47
CA ALA A 94 -10.04 0.76 17.19
C ALA A 94 -9.83 0.99 15.67
N PHE A 95 -9.82 -0.09 14.87
CA PHE A 95 -9.76 -0.03 13.42
C PHE A 95 -10.80 -0.98 12.82
N GLU A 96 -11.56 -0.51 11.83
CA GLU A 96 -12.48 -1.31 11.02
C GLU A 96 -12.41 -0.83 9.56
N GLY A 97 -12.05 -1.72 8.63
CA GLY A 97 -11.93 -1.39 7.22
C GLY A 97 -12.58 -2.45 6.34
N ASN A 98 -13.41 -2.02 5.38
CA ASN A 98 -14.01 -2.92 4.39
C ASN A 98 -14.32 -2.18 3.09
N ARG A 99 -15.07 -2.82 2.18
CA ARG A 99 -15.39 -2.25 0.85
C ARG A 99 -16.26 -1.00 0.91
N ARG A 100 -16.97 -0.74 2.01
CA ARG A 100 -17.99 0.32 2.12
C ARG A 100 -17.60 1.43 3.07
N ARG A 101 -16.79 1.14 4.06
CA ARG A 101 -16.45 2.07 5.13
C ARG A 101 -15.05 1.81 5.66
N LEU A 102 -14.45 2.87 6.17
CA LEU A 102 -13.25 2.86 6.97
C LEU A 102 -13.49 3.67 8.24
N ARG A 103 -13.24 3.05 9.39
CA ARG A 103 -13.31 3.67 10.71
C ARG A 103 -11.99 3.47 11.44
N VAL A 104 -11.50 4.54 12.05
CA VAL A 104 -10.31 4.54 12.90
C VAL A 104 -10.62 5.37 14.15
N ASP A 105 -10.25 4.87 15.32
CA ASP A 105 -10.32 5.59 16.61
C ASP A 105 -9.09 5.22 17.45
N LEU A 106 -8.00 5.96 17.26
CA LEU A 106 -6.73 5.80 17.98
C LEU A 106 -6.53 6.89 19.05
N GLY A 107 -7.64 7.43 19.56
CA GLY A 107 -7.66 8.51 20.54
C GLY A 107 -8.38 9.77 20.06
N PRO A 108 -8.52 10.78 20.93
CA PRO A 108 -9.30 11.99 20.66
C PRO A 108 -8.75 12.83 19.50
N ASP A 109 -7.49 12.67 19.14
CA ASP A 109 -6.74 13.41 18.11
C ASP A 109 -6.50 12.60 16.82
N ALA A 110 -6.96 11.35 16.77
CA ALA A 110 -6.73 10.44 15.63
C ALA A 110 -7.98 9.61 15.37
N ARG A 111 -8.93 10.18 14.61
CA ARG A 111 -10.19 9.50 14.25
C ARG A 111 -10.52 9.64 12.79
N LEU A 112 -11.15 8.63 12.22
CA LEU A 112 -11.61 8.63 10.83
C LEU A 112 -12.96 7.91 10.76
N ASP A 113 -13.92 8.47 10.03
CA ASP A 113 -15.15 7.79 9.64
C ASP A 113 -15.51 8.18 8.21
N ILE A 114 -15.20 7.29 7.27
CA ILE A 114 -15.33 7.54 5.84
C ILE A 114 -16.19 6.45 5.21
N ARG A 115 -17.13 6.86 4.36
CA ARG A 115 -17.92 5.97 3.51
C ARG A 115 -17.43 6.03 2.08
N PHE A 116 -17.47 4.86 1.42
CA PHE A 116 -17.04 4.69 0.04
C PHE A 116 -18.21 4.54 -0.91
N THR A 117 -18.15 5.22 -2.05
CA THR A 117 -19.14 5.17 -3.13
C THR A 117 -18.43 5.18 -4.50
N ASP A 118 -19.16 4.86 -5.58
CA ASP A 118 -18.66 4.91 -6.96
C ASP A 118 -17.32 4.21 -7.18
N LEU A 119 -17.13 3.06 -6.52
CA LEU A 119 -15.85 2.35 -6.50
C LEU A 119 -15.47 1.79 -7.86
N THR A 120 -14.18 1.91 -8.19
CA THR A 120 -13.54 1.26 -9.34
C THR A 120 -12.61 0.15 -8.83
N PRO A 121 -13.14 -1.06 -8.55
CA PRO A 121 -12.30 -2.17 -8.12
C PRO A 121 -11.39 -2.67 -9.24
N TRP A 122 -10.40 -3.47 -8.87
CA TRP A 122 -9.56 -4.22 -9.81
C TRP A 122 -10.42 -5.01 -10.81
N PRO A 123 -10.29 -4.77 -12.13
CA PRO A 123 -11.22 -5.35 -13.10
C PRO A 123 -10.83 -6.74 -13.59
N HIS A 124 -9.58 -7.16 -13.39
CA HIS A 124 -9.05 -8.40 -13.97
C HIS A 124 -9.35 -9.59 -13.07
N ARG A 125 -10.20 -10.49 -13.56
CA ARG A 125 -10.50 -11.74 -12.84
C ARG A 125 -9.36 -12.75 -12.93
N ALA A 126 -8.54 -12.73 -13.98
CA ALA A 126 -7.54 -13.78 -14.20
C ALA A 126 -6.44 -13.81 -13.14
N ALA A 127 -5.92 -12.65 -12.75
CA ALA A 127 -4.93 -12.52 -11.68
C ALA A 127 -5.02 -11.12 -11.03
N GLY A 128 -4.58 -11.04 -9.78
CA GLY A 128 -4.41 -9.84 -8.98
C GLY A 128 -3.09 -9.11 -9.26
N GLY A 129 -2.63 -8.30 -8.30
CA GLY A 129 -1.48 -7.40 -8.46
C GLY A 129 -0.16 -8.15 -8.67
N SER A 130 0.02 -9.23 -7.90
CA SER A 130 1.14 -10.18 -8.03
C SER A 130 1.13 -11.00 -9.33
N SER A 131 0.10 -10.92 -10.18
CA SER A 131 0.01 -11.71 -11.42
C SER A 131 0.17 -13.21 -11.15
N ILE A 132 0.83 -13.96 -12.03
CA ILE A 132 1.08 -15.40 -11.90
C ILE A 132 1.80 -15.78 -10.61
N PHE A 133 2.54 -14.85 -9.98
CA PHE A 133 3.22 -15.10 -8.71
C PHE A 133 2.24 -15.32 -7.57
N GLN A 134 0.99 -14.85 -7.69
CA GLN A 134 -0.05 -15.17 -6.71
C GLN A 134 -0.28 -16.69 -6.58
N MET A 135 -0.01 -17.47 -7.63
CA MET A 135 -0.19 -18.93 -7.59
C MET A 135 0.97 -19.67 -6.92
N VAL A 136 2.08 -19.00 -6.63
CA VAL A 136 3.26 -19.61 -6.04
C VAL A 136 3.08 -19.63 -4.51
N PRO A 137 3.06 -20.80 -3.85
CA PRO A 137 2.95 -20.88 -2.40
C PRO A 137 4.13 -20.25 -1.66
N ALA A 138 3.86 -19.70 -0.48
CA ALA A 138 4.85 -19.30 0.52
C ALA A 138 5.90 -18.28 0.00
N LEU A 139 5.48 -17.35 -0.86
CA LEU A 139 6.29 -16.16 -1.12
C LEU A 139 6.38 -15.32 0.16
N ASN A 140 7.50 -14.63 0.31
CA ASN A 140 7.69 -13.68 1.40
C ASN A 140 6.73 -12.50 1.30
N GLN A 141 6.29 -12.11 0.10
CA GLN A 141 5.34 -11.02 -0.09
C GLN A 141 4.45 -11.24 -1.32
N TYR A 142 3.17 -10.90 -1.14
CA TYR A 142 2.16 -10.72 -2.19
C TYR A 142 1.58 -9.30 -2.09
N TRP A 143 1.02 -8.81 -3.20
CA TRP A 143 0.48 -7.46 -3.32
C TRP A 143 -0.74 -7.44 -4.25
N HIS A 144 -1.77 -6.72 -3.85
CA HIS A 144 -2.97 -6.54 -4.64
C HIS A 144 -3.62 -5.15 -4.44
N PRO A 145 -3.57 -4.27 -5.46
CA PRO A 145 -4.25 -2.98 -5.45
C PRO A 145 -5.74 -3.16 -5.81
N TRP A 146 -6.51 -3.64 -4.85
CA TRP A 146 -7.90 -4.07 -5.10
C TRP A 146 -8.85 -2.92 -5.44
N LEU A 147 -8.52 -1.67 -5.08
CA LEU A 147 -9.30 -0.48 -5.40
C LEU A 147 -8.45 0.58 -6.10
N LEU A 148 -8.77 0.86 -7.37
CA LEU A 148 -8.03 1.80 -8.24
C LEU A 148 -8.79 3.12 -8.42
N GLY A 149 -9.60 3.50 -7.45
CA GLY A 149 -10.40 4.72 -7.48
C GLY A 149 -11.79 4.53 -6.90
N GLY A 150 -12.42 5.65 -6.58
CA GLY A 150 -13.76 5.74 -6.00
C GLY A 150 -13.92 7.08 -5.31
N LYS A 151 -15.02 7.23 -4.57
CA LYS A 151 -15.30 8.42 -3.78
C LYS A 151 -15.36 8.09 -2.30
N ALA A 152 -14.70 8.92 -1.50
CA ALA A 152 -14.67 8.89 -0.05
C ALA A 152 -15.33 10.16 0.50
N SER A 153 -16.27 10.00 1.42
CA SER A 153 -16.89 11.13 2.13
C SER A 153 -17.08 10.82 3.61
N GLY A 154 -16.89 11.84 4.45
CA GLY A 154 -16.99 11.74 5.90
C GLY A 154 -15.96 12.62 6.60
N THR A 155 -15.65 12.28 7.86
CA THR A 155 -14.90 13.17 8.77
C THR A 155 -13.60 12.54 9.21
N ALA A 156 -12.58 13.36 9.43
CA ALA A 156 -11.31 12.96 10.02
C ALA A 156 -10.90 13.95 11.12
N ILE A 157 -10.40 13.44 12.24
CA ILE A 157 -9.73 14.23 13.28
C ILE A 157 -8.24 13.98 13.14
N VAL A 158 -7.48 15.06 13.01
CA VAL A 158 -6.03 15.07 12.77
C VAL A 158 -5.40 16.07 13.74
N GLY A 159 -4.88 15.58 14.86
CA GLY A 159 -4.43 16.47 15.94
C GLY A 159 -5.60 17.28 16.48
N ASP A 160 -5.47 18.61 16.40
CA ASP A 160 -6.52 19.56 16.80
C ASP A 160 -7.46 19.96 15.65
N GLU A 161 -7.22 19.44 14.43
CA GLU A 161 -8.01 19.76 13.25
C GLU A 161 -9.13 18.73 13.00
N THR A 162 -10.27 19.23 12.53
CA THR A 162 -11.34 18.40 11.93
C THR A 162 -11.41 18.66 10.45
N TRP A 163 -11.23 17.61 9.65
CA TRP A 163 -11.33 17.64 8.20
C TRP A 163 -12.63 16.97 7.74
N GLU A 164 -13.27 17.62 6.77
CA GLU A 164 -14.45 17.11 6.07
C GLU A 164 -14.04 16.74 4.66
N PHE A 165 -14.29 15.50 4.26
CA PHE A 165 -14.10 15.04 2.89
C PHE A 165 -15.44 14.90 2.19
N THR A 166 -15.57 15.51 1.01
CA THR A 166 -16.73 15.37 0.14
C THR A 166 -16.27 14.86 -1.22
N ASN A 167 -16.57 13.60 -1.52
CA ASN A 167 -16.18 12.93 -2.77
C ASN A 167 -14.66 12.98 -3.05
N ALA A 168 -13.84 12.90 -2.01
CA ALA A 168 -12.40 12.74 -2.15
C ALA A 168 -12.07 11.42 -2.88
N GLN A 169 -10.91 11.35 -3.52
CA GLN A 169 -10.48 10.14 -4.21
C GLN A 169 -10.01 9.08 -3.20
N VAL A 170 -10.29 7.81 -3.48
CA VAL A 170 -9.83 6.68 -2.64
C VAL A 170 -9.10 5.63 -3.45
N TYR A 171 -7.96 5.23 -2.93
CA TYR A 171 -7.20 4.05 -3.31
C TYR A 171 -7.12 3.08 -2.13
N ALA A 172 -7.07 1.79 -2.40
CA ALA A 172 -6.82 0.80 -1.36
C ALA A 172 -6.19 -0.48 -1.90
N GLU A 173 -5.40 -1.11 -1.05
CA GLU A 173 -4.68 -2.33 -1.37
C GLU A 173 -4.60 -3.31 -0.19
N LYS A 174 -4.15 -4.52 -0.52
CA LYS A 174 -3.82 -5.57 0.44
C LYS A 174 -2.45 -6.14 0.09
N ASN A 175 -1.66 -6.42 1.11
CA ASN A 175 -0.38 -7.12 0.99
C ASN A 175 -0.34 -8.22 2.06
N TRP A 176 0.34 -9.33 1.78
CA TRP A 176 0.43 -10.43 2.75
C TRP A 176 1.68 -11.25 2.52
N GLY A 177 2.11 -11.98 3.53
CA GLY A 177 3.42 -12.64 3.47
C GLY A 177 3.65 -13.62 4.60
N ARG A 178 4.61 -14.51 4.38
CA ARG A 178 4.95 -15.54 5.37
C ARG A 178 5.54 -14.96 6.67
N GLU A 179 6.26 -13.86 6.61
CA GLU A 179 6.97 -13.30 7.77
C GLU A 179 7.19 -11.78 7.63
N GLY A 180 6.10 -11.01 7.64
CA GLY A 180 6.15 -9.55 7.52
C GLY A 180 6.61 -9.07 6.14
N PHE A 181 7.31 -7.93 6.14
CA PHE A 181 7.79 -7.25 4.93
C PHE A 181 9.10 -7.86 4.40
N PRO A 182 9.40 -7.73 3.09
CA PRO A 182 10.67 -8.18 2.51
C PRO A 182 11.87 -7.38 3.07
N GLU A 183 13.08 -7.88 2.87
CA GLU A 183 14.33 -7.20 3.27
C GLU A 183 14.47 -5.78 2.68
N SER A 184 13.97 -5.59 1.46
CA SER A 184 13.89 -4.29 0.81
C SER A 184 12.75 -4.27 -0.21
N TRP A 185 12.02 -3.16 -0.23
CA TRP A 185 10.90 -2.94 -1.13
C TRP A 185 10.79 -1.46 -1.51
N TRP A 186 10.05 -1.24 -2.58
CA TRP A 186 9.61 0.08 -3.02
C TRP A 186 8.15 -0.02 -3.40
N TRP A 187 7.43 1.05 -3.14
CA TRP A 187 6.04 1.16 -3.51
C TRP A 187 5.72 2.59 -3.92
N GLY A 188 4.66 2.74 -4.68
CA GLY A 188 4.10 4.04 -4.93
C GLY A 188 2.70 3.96 -5.51
N GLN A 189 1.90 4.96 -5.19
CA GLN A 189 0.57 5.13 -5.72
C GLN A 189 0.31 6.60 -5.99
N ALA A 190 -0.27 6.89 -7.15
CA ALA A 190 -0.65 8.24 -7.48
C ALA A 190 -2.05 8.32 -8.09
N GLN A 191 -2.75 9.37 -7.65
CA GLN A 191 -4.04 9.88 -8.11
C GLN A 191 -3.99 11.41 -7.97
N GLY A 192 -5.08 12.13 -8.26
CA GLY A 192 -5.04 13.60 -8.29
C GLY A 192 -4.30 14.15 -9.51
N PHE A 193 -4.37 13.44 -10.63
CA PHE A 193 -4.00 13.97 -11.95
C PHE A 193 -5.07 14.96 -12.47
N ALA A 194 -4.76 15.65 -13.56
CA ALA A 194 -5.75 16.46 -14.29
C ALA A 194 -6.96 15.62 -14.74
N GLU A 195 -6.75 14.35 -15.08
CA GLU A 195 -7.81 13.36 -15.33
C GLU A 195 -8.17 12.63 -14.02
N PRO A 196 -9.32 12.94 -13.36
CA PRO A 196 -9.58 12.48 -11.99
C PRO A 196 -9.82 10.98 -11.85
N ASP A 197 -10.04 10.26 -12.96
CA ASP A 197 -10.27 8.82 -12.96
C ASP A 197 -9.00 8.01 -13.22
N ALA A 198 -7.87 8.66 -13.53
CA ALA A 198 -6.58 8.02 -13.71
C ALA A 198 -5.96 7.64 -12.37
N CYS A 199 -5.32 6.46 -12.33
CA CYS A 199 -4.61 5.97 -11.15
C CYS A 199 -3.41 5.14 -11.61
N VAL A 200 -2.30 5.29 -10.92
CA VAL A 200 -1.13 4.41 -11.06
C VAL A 200 -0.75 3.85 -9.71
N ALA A 201 -0.37 2.58 -9.68
CA ALA A 201 0.15 1.93 -8.48
C ALA A 201 1.26 0.96 -8.89
N PHE A 202 2.33 0.91 -8.11
CA PHE A 202 3.42 -0.04 -8.29
C PHE A 202 3.93 -0.51 -6.94
N ALA A 203 4.41 -1.75 -6.92
CA ALA A 203 5.06 -2.32 -5.75
C ALA A 203 6.11 -3.31 -6.23
N GLY A 204 7.27 -3.30 -5.61
CA GLY A 204 8.31 -4.27 -5.88
C GLY A 204 9.24 -4.46 -4.71
N GLY A 205 10.08 -5.48 -4.83
CA GLY A 205 11.04 -5.79 -3.79
C GLY A 205 11.76 -7.10 -4.08
N LYS A 206 12.59 -7.50 -3.13
CA LYS A 206 13.34 -8.76 -3.21
C LYS A 206 12.42 -9.91 -2.80
N ILE A 207 11.97 -10.69 -3.78
CA ILE A 207 11.14 -11.88 -3.56
C ILE A 207 12.04 -13.10 -3.44
N HIS A 208 11.78 -13.94 -2.44
CA HIS A 208 12.45 -15.23 -2.28
C HIS A 208 11.49 -16.39 -2.10
N SER A 209 11.84 -17.53 -2.71
CA SER A 209 11.18 -18.82 -2.51
C SER A 209 12.19 -19.94 -2.73
N GLY A 210 12.66 -20.56 -1.65
CA GLY A 210 13.77 -21.52 -1.71
C GLY A 210 15.04 -20.86 -2.29
N PRO A 211 15.67 -21.43 -3.34
CA PRO A 211 16.90 -20.88 -3.92
C PRO A 211 16.67 -19.67 -4.86
N LEU A 212 15.43 -19.35 -5.21
CA LEU A 212 15.12 -18.20 -6.06
C LEU A 212 15.19 -16.92 -5.24
N ARG A 213 16.01 -15.97 -5.69
CA ARG A 213 16.06 -14.59 -5.18
C ARG A 213 16.05 -13.66 -6.38
N THR A 214 15.00 -12.86 -6.51
CA THR A 214 14.82 -11.98 -7.67
C THR A 214 14.06 -10.72 -7.27
N GLU A 215 14.37 -9.62 -7.93
CA GLU A 215 13.60 -8.38 -7.82
C GLU A 215 12.44 -8.45 -8.81
N VAL A 216 11.24 -8.16 -8.31
CA VAL A 216 10.03 -8.13 -9.12
C VAL A 216 9.28 -6.86 -8.80
N THR A 217 8.94 -6.08 -9.83
CA THR A 217 8.05 -4.91 -9.72
C THR A 217 6.77 -5.19 -10.46
N GLY A 218 5.63 -5.08 -9.77
CA GLY A 218 4.31 -4.95 -10.38
C GLY A 218 4.00 -3.49 -10.69
N LEU A 219 3.38 -3.23 -11.84
CA LEU A 219 2.92 -1.88 -12.21
C LEU A 219 1.50 -1.97 -12.78
N ALA A 220 0.55 -1.29 -12.15
CA ALA A 220 -0.83 -1.18 -12.56
C ALA A 220 -1.13 0.26 -12.98
N VAL A 221 -1.73 0.43 -14.16
CA VAL A 221 -2.16 1.73 -14.67
C VAL A 221 -3.62 1.66 -15.06
N LYS A 222 -4.42 2.53 -14.46
CA LYS A 222 -5.76 2.89 -14.89
C LYS A 222 -5.67 4.18 -15.69
N LEU A 223 -5.91 4.07 -16.99
CA LEU A 223 -5.95 5.21 -17.90
C LEU A 223 -7.22 6.04 -17.70
N PRO A 224 -7.21 7.31 -18.14
CA PRO A 224 -8.44 8.06 -18.34
C PRO A 224 -9.43 7.28 -19.20
N GLY A 225 -10.71 7.30 -18.81
CA GLY A 225 -11.75 6.46 -19.39
C GLY A 225 -11.84 5.04 -18.81
N GLY A 226 -11.08 4.74 -17.75
CA GLY A 226 -11.26 3.55 -16.91
C GLY A 226 -10.56 2.26 -17.38
N ARG A 227 -9.78 2.30 -18.47
CA ARG A 227 -9.03 1.10 -18.91
C ARG A 227 -7.88 0.80 -17.96
N VAL A 228 -7.85 -0.40 -17.40
CA VAL A 228 -6.75 -0.89 -16.55
C VAL A 228 -5.88 -1.90 -17.28
N PHE A 229 -4.56 -1.74 -17.20
CA PHE A 229 -3.59 -2.76 -17.60
C PHE A 229 -2.49 -2.90 -16.53
N ARG A 230 -1.76 -4.03 -16.60
CA ARG A 230 -0.71 -4.36 -15.63
C ARG A 230 0.53 -4.91 -16.33
N LEU A 231 1.69 -4.53 -15.84
CA LEU A 231 3.03 -5.04 -16.18
C LEU A 231 3.70 -5.59 -14.91
N GLY A 232 4.83 -6.27 -15.05
CA GLY A 232 5.58 -6.87 -13.93
C GLY A 232 5.68 -8.39 -13.96
N ASN A 233 5.77 -8.98 -15.16
CA ASN A 233 6.15 -10.39 -15.33
C ASN A 233 7.57 -10.36 -15.87
N PRO A 234 8.59 -10.87 -15.16
CA PRO A 234 10.00 -10.65 -15.49
C PRO A 234 10.39 -10.95 -16.95
N VAL A 235 9.72 -11.92 -17.58
CA VAL A 235 10.00 -12.32 -18.97
C VAL A 235 9.07 -11.65 -19.97
N ILE A 236 7.76 -11.60 -19.70
CA ILE A 236 6.75 -11.23 -20.70
C ILE A 236 6.45 -9.73 -20.70
N SER A 237 6.50 -9.12 -19.52
CA SER A 237 6.18 -7.71 -19.32
C SER A 237 7.06 -7.12 -18.22
N PRO A 238 8.39 -7.05 -18.42
CA PRO A 238 9.31 -6.57 -17.39
C PRO A 238 9.03 -5.12 -17.01
N VAL A 239 9.37 -4.79 -15.77
CA VAL A 239 9.39 -3.44 -15.22
C VAL A 239 10.76 -3.26 -14.59
N ASP A 240 11.59 -2.44 -15.20
CA ASP A 240 12.87 -2.03 -14.65
C ASP A 240 12.61 -0.91 -13.62
N THR A 241 13.29 -0.95 -12.49
CA THR A 241 13.09 0.03 -11.40
C THR A 241 14.43 0.50 -10.85
N ARG A 242 14.52 1.80 -10.58
CA ARG A 242 15.61 2.42 -9.83
C ARG A 242 15.00 3.29 -8.75
N THR A 243 15.34 3.01 -7.50
CA THR A 243 14.79 3.71 -6.35
C THR A 243 15.90 4.14 -5.40
N SER A 244 15.80 5.37 -4.92
CA SER A 244 16.50 5.93 -3.76
C SER A 244 15.47 6.44 -2.76
N ASP A 245 15.93 7.06 -1.67
CA ASP A 245 15.05 7.52 -0.59
C ASP A 245 14.23 8.76 -0.97
N ASP A 246 14.54 9.36 -2.13
CA ASP A 246 13.96 10.59 -2.64
C ASP A 246 13.53 10.51 -4.12
N ARG A 247 13.75 9.38 -4.80
CA ARG A 247 13.47 9.22 -6.25
C ARG A 247 13.07 7.80 -6.63
N TRP A 248 12.10 7.70 -7.53
CA TRP A 248 11.61 6.46 -8.12
C TRP A 248 11.55 6.61 -9.65
N GLU A 249 12.25 5.74 -10.36
CA GLU A 249 12.21 5.65 -11.83
C GLU A 249 11.76 4.26 -12.24
N LEU A 250 10.72 4.17 -13.06
CA LEU A 250 10.21 2.89 -13.56
C LEU A 250 10.05 2.93 -15.08
N SER A 251 10.55 1.89 -15.75
CA SER A 251 10.31 1.64 -17.18
C SER A 251 9.67 0.28 -17.35
N GLY A 252 8.40 0.26 -17.73
CA GLY A 252 7.62 -0.95 -17.96
C GLY A 252 7.33 -1.16 -19.44
N ARG A 253 7.46 -2.39 -19.94
CA ARG A 253 7.04 -2.74 -21.31
C ARG A 253 6.40 -4.11 -21.40
N GLY A 254 5.42 -4.30 -22.27
CA GLY A 254 4.80 -5.60 -22.51
C GLY A 254 3.43 -5.51 -23.18
N PHE A 255 3.04 -6.53 -23.95
CA PHE A 255 1.74 -6.58 -24.65
C PHE A 255 1.43 -5.34 -25.52
N GLY A 256 2.47 -4.71 -26.07
CA GLY A 256 2.39 -3.48 -26.84
C GLY A 256 2.37 -2.20 -26.00
N TRP A 257 2.30 -2.27 -24.67
CA TRP A 257 2.41 -1.13 -23.78
C TRP A 257 3.86 -0.77 -23.46
N GLN A 258 4.10 0.51 -23.26
CA GLN A 258 5.30 1.10 -22.66
C GLN A 258 4.84 2.15 -21.65
N VAL A 259 5.44 2.14 -20.47
CA VAL A 259 5.16 3.09 -19.38
C VAL A 259 6.49 3.58 -18.81
N GLU A 260 6.65 4.89 -18.73
CA GLU A 260 7.77 5.54 -18.06
C GLU A 260 7.22 6.35 -16.89
N ILE A 261 7.79 6.18 -15.69
CA ILE A 261 7.43 6.93 -14.49
C ILE A 261 8.70 7.55 -13.91
N ASN A 262 8.62 8.83 -13.57
CA ASN A 262 9.63 9.50 -12.76
C ASN A 262 8.91 10.19 -11.60
N ALA A 263 9.30 9.86 -10.38
CA ALA A 263 8.74 10.43 -9.18
C ALA A 263 9.83 10.84 -8.18
N THR A 264 9.55 11.88 -7.39
CA THR A 264 10.46 12.42 -6.39
C THR A 264 9.70 12.94 -5.17
N ALA A 265 10.27 12.75 -3.99
CA ALA A 265 9.81 13.38 -2.77
C ALA A 265 11.03 13.67 -1.87
N PRO A 266 11.09 14.84 -1.19
CA PRO A 266 12.20 15.13 -0.29
C PRO A 266 12.21 14.17 0.92
N LEU A 267 13.36 13.60 1.26
CA LEU A 267 13.51 12.69 2.41
C LEU A 267 13.05 13.32 3.74
N ASP A 268 13.23 14.62 3.93
CA ASP A 268 12.77 15.33 5.14
C ASP A 268 11.23 15.36 5.27
N GLN A 269 10.51 15.05 4.18
CA GLN A 269 9.05 14.91 4.14
C GLN A 269 8.57 13.47 4.38
N ALA A 270 9.49 12.50 4.49
CA ALA A 270 9.13 11.11 4.78
C ALA A 270 8.64 10.95 6.23
N PHE A 271 7.51 10.29 6.37
CA PHE A 271 7.12 9.63 7.61
C PHE A 271 7.98 8.38 7.77
N ILE A 272 8.38 8.08 9.01
CA ILE A 272 8.87 6.74 9.33
C ILE A 272 7.67 5.94 9.83
N LEU A 273 7.30 4.88 9.12
CA LEU A 273 6.20 4.01 9.52
C LEU A 273 6.70 2.70 10.17
N PRO A 274 5.93 2.16 11.12
CA PRO A 274 6.23 0.88 11.72
C PRO A 274 5.87 -0.26 10.77
N VAL A 275 6.73 -1.27 10.72
CA VAL A 275 6.44 -2.57 10.14
C VAL A 275 6.37 -3.62 11.27
N PRO A 276 5.48 -4.61 11.17
CA PRO A 276 5.41 -5.68 12.15
C PRO A 276 6.58 -6.65 12.01
N LEU A 277 7.03 -7.17 13.16
CA LEU A 277 7.79 -8.40 13.27
C LEU A 277 6.86 -9.42 13.96
N PRO A 278 6.03 -10.17 13.20
CA PRO A 278 4.97 -11.00 13.77
C PRO A 278 5.49 -12.00 14.81
N SER A 279 6.62 -12.65 14.52
CA SER A 279 7.28 -13.64 15.38
C SER A 279 7.79 -13.06 16.71
N GLU A 280 8.00 -11.75 16.77
CA GLU A 280 8.47 -11.03 17.96
C GLU A 280 7.35 -10.26 18.67
N HIS A 281 6.12 -10.30 18.15
CA HIS A 281 4.96 -9.56 18.68
C HIS A 281 5.23 -8.06 18.90
N ARG A 282 5.90 -7.41 17.95
CA ARG A 282 6.20 -5.99 18.06
C ARG A 282 6.30 -5.30 16.71
N ASN A 283 6.16 -3.99 16.75
CA ASN A 283 6.52 -3.11 15.64
C ASN A 283 8.01 -2.72 15.70
N THR A 284 8.55 -2.39 14.55
CA THR A 284 9.86 -1.74 14.39
C THR A 284 9.77 -0.69 13.29
N ALA A 285 10.61 0.33 13.31
CA ALA A 285 10.72 1.22 12.14
C ALA A 285 11.22 0.40 10.94
N GLY A 286 10.56 0.53 9.80
CA GLY A 286 10.95 -0.21 8.60
C GLY A 286 10.70 0.52 7.29
N ASP A 287 9.96 1.61 7.34
CA ASP A 287 9.45 2.23 6.14
C ASP A 287 9.64 3.75 6.12
N LEU A 288 10.03 4.28 4.96
CA LEU A 288 10.06 5.70 4.64
C LEU A 288 8.90 6.01 3.68
N GLU A 289 7.79 6.47 4.24
CA GLU A 289 6.55 6.75 3.51
C GLU A 289 6.41 8.25 3.23
N HIS A 290 6.22 8.60 1.97
CA HIS A 290 5.82 9.94 1.57
C HIS A 290 4.35 9.91 1.19
N LEU A 291 3.53 10.80 1.76
CA LEU A 291 2.09 10.87 1.42
C LEU A 291 1.79 11.75 0.22
N ALA A 292 2.75 12.62 -0.14
CA ALA A 292 2.72 13.52 -1.27
C ALA A 292 4.13 13.66 -1.85
N GLY A 293 4.20 13.82 -3.16
CA GLY A 293 5.41 13.78 -3.95
C GLY A 293 5.07 14.04 -5.41
N GLU A 294 6.05 14.49 -6.16
CA GLU A 294 5.90 14.77 -7.59
C GLU A 294 6.00 13.45 -8.36
N LEU A 295 5.07 13.20 -9.28
CA LEU A 295 5.13 12.08 -10.20
C LEU A 295 4.72 12.53 -11.60
N SER A 296 5.52 12.11 -12.58
CA SER A 296 5.19 12.18 -13.99
C SER A 296 5.12 10.78 -14.57
N ILE A 297 4.17 10.58 -15.49
CA ILE A 297 3.97 9.32 -16.21
C ILE A 297 3.77 9.58 -17.69
N GLU A 298 4.35 8.73 -18.53
CA GLU A 298 4.07 8.64 -19.95
C GLU A 298 3.67 7.21 -20.31
N VAL A 299 2.56 7.07 -21.04
CA VAL A 299 2.06 5.79 -21.52
C VAL A 299 1.98 5.79 -23.03
N ARG A 300 2.58 4.76 -23.65
CA ARG A 300 2.50 4.50 -25.09
C ARG A 300 1.94 3.12 -25.37
N ARG A 301 1.29 2.97 -26.53
CA ARG A 301 0.87 1.69 -27.07
C ARG A 301 1.31 1.53 -28.52
N PHE A 302 2.06 0.48 -28.81
CA PHE A 302 2.68 0.23 -30.12
C PHE A 302 3.43 1.46 -30.64
N GLY A 303 4.20 2.11 -29.75
CA GLY A 303 5.00 3.31 -30.05
C GLY A 303 4.21 4.63 -30.12
N ARG A 304 2.87 4.59 -30.11
CA ARG A 304 2.02 5.79 -30.12
C ARG A 304 1.72 6.25 -28.71
N HIS A 305 1.79 7.56 -28.47
CA HIS A 305 1.36 8.18 -27.22
C HIS A 305 -0.14 7.89 -26.95
N VAL A 306 -0.45 7.57 -25.70
CA VAL A 306 -1.82 7.29 -25.23
C VAL A 306 -2.20 8.27 -24.13
N TRP A 307 -1.32 8.51 -23.16
CA TRP A 307 -1.58 9.39 -22.03
C TRP A 307 -0.27 9.86 -21.41
N SER A 308 -0.27 11.09 -20.89
CA SER A 308 0.75 11.58 -19.97
C SER A 308 0.06 12.30 -18.82
N GLY A 309 0.56 12.11 -17.61
CA GLY A 309 -0.01 12.71 -16.41
C GLY A 309 1.09 13.25 -15.50
N GLN A 310 0.74 14.28 -14.74
CA GLN A 310 1.56 14.80 -13.64
C GLN A 310 0.68 15.02 -12.41
N THR A 311 1.24 14.79 -11.23
CA THR A 311 0.61 15.11 -9.94
C THR A 311 1.68 15.36 -8.88
N SER A 312 1.35 16.21 -7.90
CA SER A 312 2.14 16.46 -6.69
C SER A 312 1.64 15.65 -5.48
N LEU A 313 0.71 14.71 -5.71
CA LEU A 313 0.08 13.88 -4.68
C LEU A 313 0.38 12.39 -4.91
N ALA A 314 1.61 12.07 -5.31
CA ALA A 314 2.09 10.70 -5.31
C ALA A 314 2.48 10.28 -3.88
N ALA A 315 1.96 9.15 -3.42
CA ALA A 315 2.51 8.46 -2.27
C ALA A 315 3.66 7.55 -2.73
N LEU A 316 4.76 7.57 -2.01
CA LEU A 316 6.03 6.95 -2.43
C LEU A 316 6.75 6.37 -1.21
N GLU A 317 7.14 5.11 -1.35
CA GLU A 317 7.64 4.30 -0.25
C GLU A 317 8.99 3.67 -0.64
N HIS A 318 9.94 3.70 0.28
CA HIS A 318 11.19 2.94 0.18
C HIS A 318 11.54 2.33 1.53
N GLY A 319 11.36 1.02 1.65
CA GLY A 319 11.47 0.35 2.92
C GLY A 319 12.63 -0.63 3.01
N SER A 320 13.23 -0.63 4.20
CA SER A 320 14.07 -1.67 4.79
C SER A 320 14.34 -1.28 6.25
N LEU A 321 14.59 -2.27 7.10
CA LEU A 321 14.91 -2.01 8.52
C LEU A 321 16.16 -1.13 8.66
N ASP A 322 17.22 -1.44 7.89
CA ASP A 322 18.47 -0.69 7.92
C ASP A 322 18.28 0.77 7.49
N ARG A 323 17.42 1.01 6.49
CA ARG A 323 17.15 2.35 5.96
C ARG A 323 16.38 3.19 6.97
N ALA A 324 15.31 2.64 7.54
CA ALA A 324 14.54 3.32 8.57
C ALA A 324 15.42 3.63 9.80
N GLN A 325 16.30 2.70 10.19
CA GLN A 325 17.25 2.92 11.28
C GLN A 325 18.29 4.03 10.97
N GLN A 326 18.79 4.08 9.73
CA GLN A 326 19.69 5.15 9.29
C GLN A 326 18.99 6.52 9.33
N GLU A 327 17.73 6.57 8.91
CA GLU A 327 16.95 7.80 8.92
C GLU A 327 16.62 8.27 10.35
N LEU A 328 16.24 7.36 11.26
CA LEU A 328 16.10 7.67 12.69
C LEU A 328 17.40 8.27 13.25
N THR A 329 18.54 7.65 12.94
CA THR A 329 19.86 8.12 13.38
C THR A 329 20.17 9.52 12.82
N ARG A 330 19.86 9.77 11.54
CA ARG A 330 20.02 11.09 10.89
C ARG A 330 19.18 12.15 11.60
N ARG A 331 17.98 11.80 12.05
CA ARG A 331 17.06 12.67 12.83
C ARG A 331 17.45 12.81 14.31
N GLY A 332 18.48 12.11 14.77
CA GLY A 332 18.90 12.11 16.18
C GLY A 332 17.97 11.32 17.12
N LEU A 333 17.20 10.38 16.57
CA LEU A 333 16.26 9.52 17.30
C LEU A 333 16.91 8.18 17.67
N GLY A 334 16.44 7.59 18.77
CA GLY A 334 16.92 6.29 19.26
C GLY A 334 16.41 5.11 18.43
N PRO A 335 17.10 3.95 18.47
CA PRO A 335 16.70 2.74 17.74
C PRO A 335 15.39 2.10 18.24
N GLU A 336 14.92 2.48 19.42
CA GLU A 336 13.63 2.04 19.98
C GLU A 336 12.43 2.74 19.35
N VAL A 337 12.64 3.85 18.64
CA VAL A 337 11.57 4.61 17.98
C VAL A 337 11.07 3.82 16.77
N THR A 338 9.77 3.55 16.73
CA THR A 338 9.15 2.72 15.69
C THR A 338 8.46 3.53 14.59
N PHE A 339 8.24 4.83 14.83
CA PHE A 339 7.64 5.75 13.87
C PHE A 339 8.11 7.19 14.13
N SER A 340 8.01 8.06 13.13
CA SER A 340 8.39 9.47 13.26
C SER A 340 7.66 10.34 12.24
N PRO A 341 7.15 11.53 12.64
CA PRO A 341 6.64 12.49 11.67
C PRO A 341 7.77 13.04 10.79
N PRO A 342 7.45 13.68 9.66
CA PRO A 342 8.42 14.41 8.85
C PRO A 342 9.11 15.52 9.64
N VAL A 343 10.31 15.92 9.21
CA VAL A 343 11.13 16.94 9.88
C VAL A 343 11.25 18.25 9.09
N GLY A 344 10.68 18.33 7.88
CA GLY A 344 10.80 19.49 6.98
C GLY A 344 9.48 19.96 6.35
N LEU A 345 8.44 20.14 7.17
CA LEU A 345 7.13 20.66 6.75
C LEU A 345 7.03 22.19 6.81
#